data_AF-A0A9W7ER44-F1
#
_entry.id   AF-A0A9W7ER44-F1
#
_cell.length_a   1.000
_cell.length_b   1.000
_cell.length_c   1.000
_cell.angle_alpha   90.00
_cell.angle_beta   90.00
_cell.angle_gamma   90.00
#
_symmetry.space_group_name_H-M   'P 1'
#
loop_
_entity.id
_entity.type
_entity.pdbx_description
1 polymer ?
#
loop_
_entity_poly.entity_id
_entity_poly.type
_entity_poly.pdbx_seq_one_letter_code
_entity_poly.pdbx_strand_id
1 'polypeptide(L)'
;MASSSLSASQEFHPPAQISPYEQLRLDKIARNHKRLASLGLASPILQSVGAGAGAGKMSKKRSSTSRNKAVPREGERKSKRIKGVKPATTISEGYAVVDSLDKHAAGVETTSPRKKKLQSRSNNGGDALDADVVSVPAKVASGGRVSVQDMSVDLNEVVKTSLNKQMPETGKYNVVDLIASTSKTSYSEPVYNKYPGSLFFKNAAVLFMNFDRRGGGDYVNDFEKNGEFVNWYASVKVNVDSPTVANLKRFGKVKGGHGGIIVFTRFMDGSKSEPYVCLGRVSYVSHDSGSRPIKFKFKFTDVLDEGAKMKFVKF
;
A
#
# COMPACT_ATOMS: atom_id res chain seq x y z
N MET A 1 1.03 -22.30 73.52
CA MET A 1 1.91 -22.39 72.34
C MET A 1 1.39 -23.50 71.46
N ALA A 2 0.66 -23.18 70.39
CA ALA A 2 0.16 -24.15 69.43
C ALA A 2 0.59 -23.67 68.03
N SER A 3 1.57 -24.36 67.45
CA SER A 3 2.13 -24.07 66.13
C SER A 3 1.33 -24.82 65.08
N SER A 4 0.38 -24.16 64.43
CA SER A 4 -0.35 -24.70 63.27
C SER A 4 0.45 -24.46 61.99
N SER A 5 1.11 -25.51 61.49
CA SER A 5 1.74 -25.54 60.18
C SER A 5 0.69 -25.82 59.09
N LEU A 6 0.30 -24.80 58.32
CA LEU A 6 -0.52 -24.95 57.12
C LEU A 6 0.38 -25.29 55.93
N SER A 7 0.34 -26.54 55.47
CA SER A 7 0.94 -26.98 54.21
C SER A 7 0.05 -26.54 53.05
N ALA A 8 0.50 -25.55 52.29
CA ALA A 8 -0.16 -25.12 51.07
C ALA A 8 0.09 -26.15 49.96
N SER A 9 -0.93 -26.96 49.67
CA SER A 9 -0.96 -27.84 48.49
C SER A 9 -1.00 -26.97 47.24
N GLN A 10 0.12 -26.92 46.50
CA GLN A 10 0.22 -26.19 45.25
C GLN A 10 -0.54 -26.96 44.16
N GLU A 11 -1.73 -26.47 43.80
CA GLU A 11 -2.54 -27.04 42.73
C GLU A 11 -1.80 -26.95 41.38
N PHE A 12 -1.54 -28.12 40.79
CA PHE A 12 -0.89 -28.26 39.49
C PHE A 12 -1.94 -28.06 38.40
N HIS A 13 -2.06 -26.83 37.87
CA HIS A 13 -2.90 -26.59 36.70
C HIS A 13 -2.30 -27.28 35.47
N PRO A 14 -3.06 -28.11 34.74
CA PRO A 14 -2.58 -28.72 33.51
C PRO A 14 -2.25 -27.63 32.48
N PRO A 15 -1.19 -27.82 31.66
CA PRO A 15 -0.79 -26.84 30.67
C PRO A 15 -1.95 -26.55 29.72
N ALA A 16 -2.21 -25.26 29.47
CA ALA A 16 -3.26 -24.82 28.58
C ALA A 16 -3.15 -25.53 27.22
N GLN A 17 -4.25 -26.17 26.79
CA GLN A 17 -4.30 -26.85 25.51
C GLN A 17 -4.01 -25.83 24.39
N ILE A 18 -2.95 -26.09 23.62
CA ILE A 18 -2.53 -25.24 22.51
C ILE A 18 -3.61 -25.33 21.42
N SER A 19 -4.12 -24.19 20.97
CA SER A 19 -5.13 -24.17 19.91
C SER A 19 -4.55 -24.70 18.58
N PRO A 20 -5.36 -25.31 17.68
CA PRO A 20 -4.89 -25.78 16.38
C PRO A 20 -4.18 -24.70 15.55
N TYR A 21 -4.62 -23.45 15.71
CA TYR A 21 -3.99 -22.29 15.06
C TYR A 21 -2.56 -22.05 15.59
N GLU A 22 -2.38 -22.11 16.90
CA GLU A 22 -1.08 -21.83 17.53
C GLU A 22 -0.07 -22.94 17.18
N GLN A 23 -0.52 -24.19 17.06
CA GLN A 23 0.31 -25.29 16.58
C GLN A 23 0.79 -25.06 15.14
N LEU A 24 -0.11 -24.65 14.23
CA LEU A 24 0.24 -24.33 12.85
C LEU A 24 1.19 -23.11 12.73
N ARG A 25 1.06 -22.15 13.66
CA ARG A 25 1.98 -21.00 13.78
C ARG A 25 3.38 -21.46 14.22
N LEU A 26 3.47 -22.30 15.24
CA LEU A 26 4.74 -22.86 15.72
C LEU A 26 5.45 -23.69 14.65
N ASP A 27 4.71 -24.49 13.88
CA ASP A 27 5.27 -25.28 12.77
C ASP A 27 5.84 -24.41 11.65
N LYS A 28 5.21 -23.27 11.36
CA LYS A 28 5.73 -22.28 10.41
C LYS A 28 7.01 -21.62 10.93
N ILE A 29 7.04 -21.27 12.22
CA ILE A 29 8.23 -20.71 12.88
C ILE A 29 9.38 -21.72 12.79
N ALA A 30 9.14 -22.98 13.16
CA ALA A 30 10.14 -24.04 13.10
C ALA A 30 10.70 -24.27 11.68
N ARG A 31 9.83 -24.30 10.66
CA ARG A 31 10.26 -24.42 9.25
C ARG A 31 11.11 -23.23 8.80
N ASN A 32 10.74 -22.02 9.18
CA ASN A 32 11.50 -20.81 8.85
C ASN A 32 12.87 -20.81 9.53
N HIS A 33 12.96 -21.21 10.81
CA HIS A 33 14.24 -21.33 11.51
C HIS A 33 15.16 -22.36 10.83
N LYS A 34 14.64 -23.53 10.45
CA LYS A 34 15.42 -24.53 9.68
C LYS A 34 15.92 -23.96 8.37
N ARG A 35 15.09 -23.22 7.63
CA ARG A 35 15.47 -22.57 6.37
C ARG A 35 16.50 -21.46 6.56
N LEU A 36 16.39 -20.66 7.62
CA LEU A 36 17.39 -19.63 7.95
C LEU A 36 18.73 -20.25 8.34
N ALA A 37 18.70 -21.37 9.06
CA ALA A 37 19.89 -22.13 9.40
C ALA A 37 20.57 -22.71 8.15
N SER A 38 19.82 -23.32 7.23
CA SER A 38 20.38 -23.85 5.97
C SER A 38 20.97 -22.76 5.05
N LEU A 39 20.53 -21.51 5.20
CA LEU A 39 21.06 -20.37 4.45
C LEU A 39 22.25 -19.67 5.12
N GLY A 40 22.69 -20.14 6.30
CA GLY A 40 23.76 -19.48 7.06
C GLY A 40 23.35 -18.10 7.63
N LEU A 41 22.05 -17.81 7.67
CA LEU A 41 21.49 -16.54 8.17
C LEU A 41 21.02 -16.63 9.62
N ALA A 42 20.96 -17.83 10.20
CA ALA A 42 20.67 -18.02 11.61
C ALA A 42 21.82 -17.43 12.43
N SER A 43 21.65 -16.19 12.89
CA SER A 43 22.60 -15.55 13.80
C SER A 43 22.40 -16.14 15.19
N PRO A 44 23.47 -16.55 15.91
CA PRO A 44 23.38 -16.89 17.32
C PRO A 44 23.22 -15.60 18.12
N ILE A 45 22.04 -15.00 18.09
CA ILE A 45 21.75 -13.77 18.84
C ILE A 45 20.71 -14.10 19.91
N LEU A 46 21.22 -14.23 21.14
CA LEU A 46 20.56 -14.04 22.43
C LEU A 46 19.46 -15.05 22.83
N GLN A 47 19.89 -16.20 23.34
CA GLN A 47 19.10 -17.01 24.29
C GLN A 47 19.53 -16.78 25.77
N SER A 48 20.34 -15.77 26.06
CA SER A 48 20.80 -15.47 27.43
C SER A 48 20.23 -14.14 27.95
N VAL A 49 18.93 -14.08 28.22
CA VAL A 49 18.38 -13.08 29.14
C VAL A 49 17.36 -13.75 30.03
N GLY A 50 17.82 -14.33 31.14
CA GLY A 50 16.92 -14.98 32.09
C GLY A 50 17.57 -15.89 33.13
N ALA A 51 18.60 -15.43 33.85
CA ALA A 51 18.92 -15.83 35.23
C ALA A 51 20.20 -15.11 35.68
N GLY A 52 20.09 -14.17 36.61
CA GLY A 52 21.26 -13.49 37.17
C GLY A 52 20.90 -12.26 37.99
N ALA A 53 20.41 -12.49 39.20
CA ALA A 53 20.39 -11.49 40.26
C ALA A 53 21.83 -11.09 40.59
N GLY A 54 22.13 -9.79 40.60
CA GLY A 54 23.45 -9.28 40.92
C GLY A 54 23.43 -7.77 41.10
N ALA A 55 23.27 -7.35 42.36
CA ALA A 55 23.36 -5.97 42.78
C ALA A 55 24.79 -5.43 42.55
N GLY A 56 24.89 -4.25 41.93
CA GLY A 56 26.16 -3.53 41.75
C GLY A 56 25.91 -2.04 41.60
N LYS A 57 26.27 -1.28 42.64
CA LYS A 57 26.16 0.18 42.76
C LYS A 57 27.26 0.92 41.99
N MET A 58 26.99 2.19 41.68
CA MET A 58 27.92 3.33 41.46
C MET A 58 28.76 3.29 40.16
N SER A 59 29.05 4.39 39.45
CA SER A 59 29.20 5.80 39.85
C SER A 59 28.93 6.77 38.69
N LYS A 60 28.64 8.03 39.04
CA LYS A 60 28.60 9.21 38.16
C LYS A 60 30.03 9.74 37.90
N LYS A 61 30.35 10.18 36.67
CA LYS A 61 30.66 11.59 36.31
C LYS A 61 31.43 11.75 34.97
N ARG A 62 31.01 12.81 34.25
CA ARG A 62 31.78 13.77 33.41
C ARG A 62 32.24 13.38 31.98
N SER A 63 31.51 13.95 31.01
CA SER A 63 31.97 15.00 30.06
C SER A 63 33.44 15.04 29.63
N SER A 64 33.70 14.90 28.32
CA SER A 64 34.33 15.97 27.50
C SER A 64 34.44 15.58 26.01
N THR A 65 34.06 16.52 25.15
CA THR A 65 34.28 16.59 23.70
C THR A 65 35.76 16.49 23.33
N SER A 66 36.13 15.69 22.33
CA SER A 66 37.25 16.00 21.42
C SER A 66 37.33 15.05 20.22
N ARG A 67 37.67 15.63 19.08
CA ARG A 67 37.93 15.05 17.77
C ARG A 67 39.13 14.10 17.81
N ASN A 68 39.03 12.96 17.12
CA ASN A 68 40.09 12.39 16.28
C ASN A 68 39.50 11.25 15.43
N LYS A 69 39.32 11.53 14.13
CA LYS A 69 38.97 10.50 13.14
C LYS A 69 40.21 9.63 12.91
N ALA A 70 40.08 8.35 13.22
CA ALA A 70 41.06 7.34 12.85
C ALA A 70 41.04 7.10 11.33
N VAL A 71 42.23 6.93 10.77
CA VAL A 71 42.48 6.53 9.37
C VAL A 71 41.86 5.14 9.12
N PRO A 72 41.12 4.94 7.99
CA PRO A 72 40.55 3.64 7.65
C PRO A 72 41.62 2.55 7.52
N ARG A 73 41.44 1.46 8.28
CA ARG A 73 42.28 0.25 8.19
C ARG A 73 41.76 -0.69 7.08
N GLU A 74 42.69 -1.38 6.46
CA GLU A 74 42.45 -2.42 5.46
C GLU A 74 41.46 -3.47 6.00
N GLY A 75 40.30 -3.59 5.35
CA GLY A 75 39.18 -4.45 5.79
C GLY A 75 37.81 -3.74 5.86
N GLU A 76 37.74 -2.41 5.81
CA GLU A 76 36.46 -1.69 5.78
C GLU A 76 35.74 -1.78 4.42
N ARG A 77 34.51 -2.31 4.48
CA ARG A 77 33.60 -2.59 3.35
C ARG A 77 33.29 -1.37 2.49
N LYS A 78 33.75 -1.40 1.25
CA LYS A 78 33.25 -0.55 0.15
C LYS A 78 32.10 -1.28 -0.54
N SER A 79 30.87 -0.79 -0.46
CA SER A 79 29.74 -1.37 -1.21
C SER A 79 30.06 -1.38 -2.71
N LYS A 80 30.22 -2.59 -3.28
CA LYS A 80 30.63 -2.86 -4.67
C LYS A 80 29.48 -3.23 -5.60
N ARG A 81 28.20 -3.04 -5.22
CA ARG A 81 27.10 -3.69 -5.96
C ARG A 81 26.49 -2.90 -7.12
N ILE A 82 26.89 -1.66 -7.37
CA ILE A 82 26.37 -0.89 -8.54
C ILE A 82 27.44 0.00 -9.18
N LYS A 83 28.71 -0.41 -9.15
CA LYS A 83 29.76 0.23 -9.95
C LYS A 83 30.36 -0.80 -10.91
N GLY A 84 29.93 -0.75 -12.17
CA GLY A 84 30.59 -1.46 -13.28
C GLY A 84 29.74 -2.43 -14.11
N VAL A 85 28.45 -2.61 -13.84
CA VAL A 85 27.60 -3.48 -14.69
C VAL A 85 27.13 -2.68 -15.91
N LYS A 86 27.72 -2.96 -17.08
CA LYS A 86 27.17 -2.51 -18.38
C LYS A 86 25.83 -3.23 -18.61
N PRO A 87 24.78 -2.56 -19.09
CA PRO A 87 23.52 -3.24 -19.40
C PRO A 87 23.76 -4.24 -20.53
N ALA A 88 23.56 -5.53 -20.23
CA ALA A 88 23.54 -6.56 -21.26
C ALA A 88 22.29 -6.36 -22.12
N THR A 89 22.55 -6.17 -23.40
CA THR A 89 21.62 -6.32 -24.52
C THR A 89 20.84 -7.64 -24.42
N THR A 90 19.53 -7.53 -24.59
CA THR A 90 18.59 -8.51 -25.16
C THR A 90 18.88 -9.98 -24.87
N ILE A 91 18.26 -10.49 -23.80
CA ILE A 91 17.96 -11.92 -23.67
C ILE A 91 16.44 -12.05 -23.83
N SER A 92 16.05 -12.47 -25.02
CA SER A 92 14.77 -13.13 -25.26
C SER A 92 14.86 -14.55 -24.73
N GLU A 93 14.33 -14.80 -23.55
CA GLU A 93 14.06 -16.17 -23.09
C GLU A 93 12.61 -16.26 -22.67
N GLY A 94 11.88 -17.07 -23.44
CA GLY A 94 10.53 -17.47 -23.14
C GLY A 94 10.53 -18.35 -21.91
N TYR A 95 9.60 -18.06 -21.00
CA TYR A 95 9.20 -19.04 -20.01
C TYR A 95 8.10 -19.90 -20.61
N ALA A 96 8.44 -21.19 -20.73
CA ALA A 96 7.49 -22.27 -20.88
C ALA A 96 6.48 -22.22 -19.73
N VAL A 97 5.21 -22.17 -20.08
CA VAL A 97 4.12 -22.53 -19.17
C VAL A 97 4.15 -24.05 -19.05
N VAL A 98 4.63 -24.54 -17.91
CA VAL A 98 4.24 -25.85 -17.39
C VAL A 98 3.00 -25.63 -16.54
N ASP A 99 1.83 -25.93 -17.11
CA ASP A 99 0.68 -26.36 -16.33
C ASP A 99 -0.24 -27.16 -17.25
N SER A 100 -0.48 -28.43 -16.91
CA SER A 100 -1.68 -29.22 -17.22
C SER A 100 -1.40 -30.69 -16.92
N LEU A 101 -1.66 -31.10 -15.68
CA LEU A 101 -2.14 -32.44 -15.39
C LEU A 101 -3.67 -32.41 -15.43
N ASP A 102 -4.23 -33.46 -16.02
CA ASP A 102 -5.64 -33.85 -16.09
C ASP A 102 -6.54 -33.13 -17.11
N LYS A 103 -6.70 -33.75 -18.29
CA LYS A 103 -7.94 -34.46 -18.68
C LYS A 103 -7.82 -35.13 -20.05
N HIS A 104 -8.12 -36.43 -20.06
CA HIS A 104 -8.37 -37.24 -21.26
C HIS A 104 -9.67 -36.80 -21.97
N ALA A 105 -9.62 -36.70 -23.30
CA ALA A 105 -10.49 -37.40 -24.28
C ALA A 105 -10.71 -36.58 -25.58
N ALA A 106 -10.54 -37.28 -26.72
CA ALA A 106 -10.89 -36.91 -28.11
C ALA A 106 -10.14 -35.67 -28.67
N GLY A 107 -9.20 -35.81 -29.62
CA GLY A 107 -9.35 -36.47 -30.90
C GLY A 107 -9.84 -35.44 -31.93
N VAL A 108 -8.92 -34.85 -32.71
CA VAL A 108 -9.06 -34.30 -34.07
C VAL A 108 -7.79 -33.49 -34.39
N GLU A 109 -7.00 -34.02 -35.33
CA GLU A 109 -5.86 -33.34 -35.95
C GLU A 109 -6.37 -32.27 -36.91
N THR A 110 -5.96 -31.02 -36.71
CA THR A 110 -6.00 -30.00 -37.77
C THR A 110 -4.67 -29.24 -37.78
N THR A 111 -3.91 -29.50 -38.84
CA THR A 111 -2.70 -28.77 -39.20
C THR A 111 -3.09 -27.40 -39.76
N SER A 112 -2.40 -26.33 -39.33
CA SER A 112 -2.52 -25.02 -39.97
C SER A 112 -1.19 -24.26 -40.01
N PRO A 113 -0.89 -23.56 -41.12
CA PRO A 113 0.46 -23.10 -41.45
C PRO A 113 0.85 -21.77 -40.80
N ARG A 114 2.11 -21.72 -40.39
CA ARG A 114 2.81 -20.61 -39.74
C ARG A 114 3.08 -19.47 -40.73
N LYS A 115 2.39 -18.32 -40.56
CA LYS A 115 2.61 -17.10 -41.34
C LYS A 115 4.03 -16.54 -41.10
N LYS A 116 4.83 -16.45 -42.17
CA LYS A 116 6.12 -15.73 -42.21
C LYS A 116 5.87 -14.23 -42.17
N LYS A 117 6.50 -13.51 -41.23
CA LYS A 117 6.48 -12.05 -41.16
C LYS A 117 7.64 -11.50 -41.99
N LEU A 118 7.31 -10.94 -43.16
CA LEU A 118 8.23 -10.17 -44.01
C LEU A 118 8.71 -8.92 -43.25
N GLN A 119 10.02 -8.71 -43.20
CA GLN A 119 10.63 -7.45 -42.81
C GLN A 119 10.81 -6.59 -44.08
N SER A 120 10.03 -5.52 -44.21
CA SER A 120 10.25 -4.50 -45.24
C SER A 120 11.22 -3.45 -44.71
N ARG A 121 12.44 -3.43 -45.27
CA ARG A 121 13.35 -2.28 -45.21
C ARG A 121 12.81 -1.23 -46.17
N SER A 122 12.62 0.00 -45.70
CA SER A 122 12.45 1.16 -46.56
C SER A 122 13.62 2.10 -46.31
N ASN A 123 14.52 2.15 -47.29
CA ASN A 123 15.36 3.31 -47.56
C ASN A 123 14.49 4.29 -48.34
N ASN A 124 14.52 5.57 -47.98
CA ASN A 124 14.27 6.65 -48.92
C ASN A 124 15.13 7.86 -48.52
N GLY A 125 16.11 8.14 -49.37
CA GLY A 125 16.60 9.50 -49.56
C GLY A 125 15.66 10.21 -50.54
N GLY A 126 15.54 11.52 -50.38
CA GLY A 126 14.71 12.36 -51.23
C GLY A 126 14.70 13.79 -50.72
N ASP A 127 15.64 14.54 -51.27
CA ASP A 127 15.62 15.92 -51.75
C ASP A 127 14.62 16.98 -51.22
N ALA A 128 15.14 18.20 -51.24
CA ALA A 128 14.65 19.46 -50.69
C ALA A 128 13.20 19.84 -51.02
N LEU A 129 12.61 20.68 -50.16
CA LEU A 129 11.95 21.96 -50.50
C LEU A 129 11.63 22.75 -49.21
N ASP A 130 11.85 24.07 -49.28
CA ASP A 130 11.65 25.07 -48.22
C ASP A 130 10.24 25.03 -47.61
N ALA A 131 10.19 24.93 -46.28
CA ALA A 131 8.98 25.19 -45.50
C ALA A 131 9.35 25.96 -44.23
N ASP A 132 8.65 27.08 -44.04
CA ASP A 132 8.71 27.96 -42.86
C ASP A 132 8.78 27.15 -41.56
N VAL A 133 9.90 27.33 -40.85
CA VAL A 133 10.13 26.78 -39.52
C VAL A 133 9.27 27.56 -38.53
N VAL A 134 8.00 27.17 -38.42
CA VAL A 134 7.17 27.49 -37.26
C VAL A 134 7.85 26.83 -36.07
N SER A 135 8.49 27.64 -35.22
CA SER A 135 9.13 27.19 -34.00
C SER A 135 8.08 26.56 -33.09
N VAL A 136 7.92 25.24 -33.16
CA VAL A 136 7.15 24.49 -32.17
C VAL A 136 7.84 24.73 -30.82
N PRO A 137 7.16 25.33 -29.84
CA PRO A 137 7.78 25.62 -28.55
C PRO A 137 8.31 24.33 -27.96
N ALA A 138 9.59 24.33 -27.62
CA ALA A 138 10.30 23.18 -27.09
C ALA A 138 9.48 22.55 -25.96
N LYS A 139 9.14 21.28 -26.13
CA LYS A 139 8.45 20.44 -25.15
C LYS A 139 9.20 20.56 -23.81
N VAL A 140 8.62 21.33 -22.89
CA VAL A 140 9.24 21.71 -21.61
C VAL A 140 9.77 20.45 -20.93
N ALA A 141 11.03 20.52 -20.51
CA ALA A 141 11.82 19.41 -20.02
C ALA A 141 11.05 18.54 -19.00
N SER A 142 10.87 17.28 -19.40
CA SER A 142 10.74 16.07 -18.59
C SER A 142 10.61 16.26 -17.08
N GLY A 143 9.38 16.49 -16.59
CA GLY A 143 9.08 16.24 -15.18
C GLY A 143 9.48 14.80 -14.86
N GLY A 144 10.29 14.59 -13.83
CA GLY A 144 10.59 13.24 -13.36
C GLY A 144 9.33 12.52 -12.88
N ARG A 145 9.43 11.21 -12.66
CA ARG A 145 8.41 10.46 -11.92
C ARG A 145 8.47 10.92 -10.46
N VAL A 146 7.35 11.38 -9.91
CA VAL A 146 7.28 11.93 -8.53
C VAL A 146 6.39 11.03 -7.69
N SER A 147 6.85 10.69 -6.48
CA SER A 147 6.02 9.96 -5.52
C SER A 147 4.86 10.83 -5.07
N VAL A 148 3.64 10.27 -5.05
CA VAL A 148 2.47 11.01 -4.55
C VAL A 148 2.63 11.48 -3.11
N GLN A 149 3.46 10.80 -2.30
CA GLN A 149 3.75 11.19 -0.92
C GLN A 149 4.50 12.53 -0.82
N ASP A 150 5.22 12.92 -1.87
CA ASP A 150 5.96 14.17 -1.95
C ASP A 150 5.14 15.31 -2.57
N MET A 151 3.95 15.00 -3.11
CA MET A 151 3.07 15.95 -3.79
C MET A 151 2.11 16.61 -2.79
N SER A 152 2.00 17.94 -2.84
CA SER A 152 0.97 18.70 -2.14
C SER A 152 -0.13 19.04 -3.13
N VAL A 153 -1.36 18.64 -2.83
CA VAL A 153 -2.51 18.72 -3.75
C VAL A 153 -3.54 19.72 -3.23
N ASP A 154 -4.46 20.15 -4.09
CA ASP A 154 -5.56 21.04 -3.73
C ASP A 154 -6.91 20.31 -3.78
N LEU A 155 -7.35 19.80 -2.62
CA LEU A 155 -8.64 19.13 -2.54
C LEU A 155 -9.84 20.04 -2.82
N ASN A 156 -9.72 21.37 -2.71
CA ASN A 156 -10.83 22.25 -3.08
C ASN A 156 -11.11 22.17 -4.59
N GLU A 157 -10.05 22.14 -5.39
CA GLU A 157 -10.16 22.00 -6.84
C GLU A 157 -10.70 20.63 -7.24
N VAL A 158 -10.23 19.56 -6.58
CA VAL A 158 -10.76 18.21 -6.79
C VAL A 158 -12.26 18.16 -6.48
N VAL A 159 -12.70 18.67 -5.33
CA VAL A 159 -14.12 18.70 -4.97
C VAL A 159 -14.92 19.52 -5.98
N LYS A 160 -14.46 20.74 -6.31
CA LYS A 160 -15.14 21.61 -7.28
C LYS A 160 -15.34 20.94 -8.64
N THR A 161 -14.38 20.17 -9.10
CA THR A 161 -14.39 19.59 -10.45
C THR A 161 -15.04 18.22 -10.52
N SER A 162 -14.93 17.41 -9.47
CA SER A 162 -15.24 15.98 -9.51
C SER A 162 -16.32 15.49 -8.54
N LEU A 163 -16.79 16.33 -7.60
CA LEU A 163 -17.81 15.92 -6.65
C LEU A 163 -19.06 15.37 -7.37
N ASN A 164 -19.50 14.18 -6.96
CA ASN A 164 -20.62 13.43 -7.54
C ASN A 164 -20.47 13.09 -9.04
N LYS A 165 -19.26 13.21 -9.60
CA LYS A 165 -18.98 12.83 -10.99
C LYS A 165 -18.23 11.50 -11.03
N GLN A 166 -18.66 10.67 -11.97
CA GLN A 166 -17.99 9.43 -12.28
C GLN A 166 -16.69 9.72 -13.06
N MET A 167 -15.62 9.01 -12.71
CA MET A 167 -14.36 9.05 -13.42
C MET A 167 -14.53 8.47 -14.83
N PRO A 168 -13.78 8.96 -15.83
CA PRO A 168 -13.96 8.53 -17.22
C PRO A 168 -13.64 7.04 -17.43
N GLU A 169 -12.73 6.51 -16.61
CA GLU A 169 -12.23 5.15 -16.73
C GLU A 169 -12.15 4.46 -15.38
N THR A 170 -12.11 3.12 -15.42
CA THR A 170 -11.97 2.31 -14.21
C THR A 170 -10.56 2.39 -13.62
N GLY A 171 -10.43 2.02 -12.35
CA GLY A 171 -9.14 1.92 -11.67
C GLY A 171 -8.72 3.20 -10.96
N LYS A 172 -7.64 3.08 -10.18
CA LYS A 172 -7.17 4.17 -9.30
C LYS A 172 -6.33 5.21 -10.02
N TYR A 173 -5.74 4.86 -11.17
CA TYR A 173 -4.86 5.76 -11.92
C TYR A 173 -5.55 7.09 -12.24
N ASN A 174 -6.76 7.02 -12.79
CA ASN A 174 -7.55 8.20 -13.15
C ASN A 174 -7.86 9.10 -11.94
N VAL A 175 -8.15 8.50 -10.78
CA VAL A 175 -8.34 9.24 -9.53
C VAL A 175 -7.04 9.89 -9.07
N VAL A 176 -5.93 9.15 -9.10
CA VAL A 176 -4.62 9.65 -8.66
C VAL A 176 -4.13 10.76 -9.57
N ASP A 177 -4.28 10.63 -10.87
CA ASP A 177 -3.88 11.64 -11.86
C ASP A 177 -4.74 12.91 -11.74
N LEU A 178 -6.06 12.77 -11.58
CA LEU A 178 -6.95 13.90 -11.27
C LEU A 178 -6.50 14.66 -10.02
N ILE A 179 -6.15 13.97 -8.94
CA ILE A 179 -5.73 14.62 -7.69
C ILE A 179 -4.34 15.22 -7.85
N ALA A 180 -3.43 14.50 -8.51
CA ALA A 180 -2.07 14.94 -8.77
C ALA A 180 -2.04 16.20 -9.65
N SER A 181 -2.97 16.38 -10.59
CA SER A 181 -3.00 17.54 -11.51
C SER A 181 -3.30 18.86 -10.79
N THR A 182 -3.90 18.80 -9.60
CA THR A 182 -4.09 19.97 -8.72
C THR A 182 -2.83 20.37 -7.95
N SER A 183 -1.74 19.59 -8.07
CA SER A 183 -0.46 19.90 -7.46
C SER A 183 0.26 21.01 -8.22
N LYS A 184 0.88 21.94 -7.49
CA LYS A 184 1.78 22.96 -8.06
C LYS A 184 3.12 22.37 -8.55
N THR A 185 3.47 21.17 -8.09
CA THR A 185 4.69 20.48 -8.50
C THR A 185 4.51 19.92 -9.91
N SER A 186 5.35 20.34 -10.86
CA SER A 186 5.40 19.73 -12.19
C SER A 186 5.79 18.26 -12.11
N TYR A 187 5.05 17.39 -12.79
CA TYR A 187 5.30 15.94 -12.85
C TYR A 187 5.02 15.41 -14.26
N SER A 188 5.63 14.29 -14.64
CA SER A 188 5.23 13.54 -15.84
C SER A 188 4.23 12.43 -15.52
N GLU A 189 4.47 11.69 -14.43
CA GLU A 189 3.63 10.58 -14.00
C GLU A 189 3.70 10.43 -12.47
N PRO A 190 2.57 10.34 -11.75
CA PRO A 190 2.54 10.11 -10.32
C PRO A 190 2.88 8.65 -9.99
N VAL A 191 3.83 8.44 -9.08
CA VAL A 191 4.21 7.10 -8.60
C VAL A 191 3.48 6.79 -7.31
N TYR A 192 2.74 5.67 -7.29
CA TYR A 192 1.96 5.25 -6.14
C TYR A 192 1.79 3.73 -6.07
N ASN A 193 1.39 3.23 -4.89
CA ASN A 193 1.03 1.83 -4.70
C ASN A 193 -0.45 1.61 -5.08
N LYS A 194 -0.72 0.71 -6.04
CA LYS A 194 -2.06 0.41 -6.54
C LYS A 194 -2.94 -0.42 -5.59
N TYR A 195 -2.34 -1.16 -4.68
CA TYR A 195 -3.05 -2.13 -3.84
C TYR A 195 -3.80 -1.56 -2.63
N PRO A 196 -3.27 -0.60 -1.84
CA PRO A 196 -3.93 -0.19 -0.59
C PRO A 196 -5.26 0.53 -0.85
N GLY A 197 -6.25 0.30 0.01
CA GLY A 197 -7.53 1.01 0.02
C GLY A 197 -7.42 2.48 0.45
N SER A 198 -6.23 2.91 0.88
CA SER A 198 -5.91 4.29 1.22
C SER A 198 -4.61 4.72 0.53
N LEU A 199 -4.56 5.95 0.04
CA LEU A 199 -3.35 6.56 -0.50
C LEU A 199 -3.07 7.89 0.20
N PHE A 200 -1.79 8.23 0.38
CA PHE A 200 -1.39 9.44 1.10
C PHE A 200 -0.57 10.34 0.18
N PHE A 201 -1.04 11.58 0.06
CA PHE A 201 -0.28 12.72 -0.43
C PHE A 201 0.37 13.44 0.76
N LYS A 202 1.21 14.45 0.48
CA LYS A 202 1.89 15.22 1.53
C LYS A 202 0.90 15.85 2.52
N ASN A 203 -0.19 16.41 2.00
CA ASN A 203 -1.22 17.16 2.74
C ASN A 203 -2.62 16.51 2.71
N ALA A 204 -2.79 15.34 2.09
CA ALA A 204 -4.10 14.72 1.92
C ALA A 204 -4.05 13.18 2.01
N ALA A 205 -5.20 12.58 2.33
CA ALA A 205 -5.45 11.16 2.18
C ALA A 205 -6.61 10.91 1.22
N VAL A 206 -6.50 9.84 0.43
CA VAL A 206 -7.54 9.37 -0.49
C VAL A 206 -8.00 8.00 -0.01
N LEU A 207 -9.30 7.86 0.24
CA LEU A 207 -9.93 6.59 0.58
C LEU A 207 -10.62 6.03 -0.66
N PHE A 208 -10.27 4.81 -1.02
CA PHE A 208 -10.91 4.05 -2.09
C PHE A 208 -11.83 3.02 -1.47
N MET A 209 -13.13 3.13 -1.76
CA MET A 209 -14.15 2.25 -1.23
C MET A 209 -14.80 1.47 -2.35
N ASN A 210 -14.96 0.16 -2.12
CA ASN A 210 -15.69 -0.71 -3.02
C ASN A 210 -16.98 -1.14 -2.32
N PHE A 211 -18.08 -1.12 -3.06
CA PHE A 211 -19.38 -1.64 -2.64
C PHE A 211 -19.72 -2.82 -3.54
N ASP A 212 -19.89 -4.01 -2.96
CA ASP A 212 -20.28 -5.19 -3.72
C ASP A 212 -21.81 -5.27 -3.80
N ARG A 213 -22.36 -5.24 -5.02
CA ARG A 213 -23.81 -5.34 -5.23
C ARG A 213 -24.39 -6.70 -4.87
N ARG A 214 -23.56 -7.75 -4.88
CA ARG A 214 -24.04 -9.12 -4.62
C ARG A 214 -24.08 -9.46 -3.15
N GLY A 215 -23.41 -8.67 -2.30
CA GLY A 215 -23.07 -9.07 -0.95
C GLY A 215 -22.08 -10.24 -0.97
N GLY A 216 -21.03 -10.18 -0.16
CA GLY A 216 -20.00 -11.23 -0.16
C GLY A 216 -18.60 -10.83 0.29
N GLY A 217 -18.38 -9.55 0.60
CA GLY A 217 -17.14 -9.13 1.25
C GLY A 217 -17.12 -9.53 2.73
N ASP A 218 -15.94 -9.94 3.24
CA ASP A 218 -15.69 -10.19 4.68
C ASP A 218 -15.99 -8.95 5.55
N TYR A 219 -16.03 -7.77 4.94
CA TYR A 219 -16.42 -6.52 5.54
C TYR A 219 -17.12 -5.65 4.50
N VAL A 220 -18.16 -4.95 4.94
CA VAL A 220 -19.01 -4.12 4.09
C VAL A 220 -18.80 -2.68 4.49
N ASN A 221 -18.21 -1.88 3.59
CA ASN A 221 -18.28 -0.44 3.73
C ASN A 221 -19.75 -0.02 3.66
N ASP A 222 -20.18 0.85 4.57
CA ASP A 222 -21.58 1.27 4.66
C ASP A 222 -21.68 2.76 4.98
N PHE A 223 -22.90 3.27 4.84
CA PHE A 223 -23.28 4.63 5.18
C PHE A 223 -24.24 4.61 6.35
N GLU A 224 -24.09 5.57 7.27
CA GLU A 224 -24.99 5.73 8.40
C GLU A 224 -25.67 7.10 8.37
N LYS A 225 -26.83 7.20 9.04
CA LYS A 225 -27.62 8.43 9.19
C LYS A 225 -27.83 9.15 7.84
N ASN A 226 -28.46 8.45 6.90
CA ASN A 226 -28.81 9.01 5.58
C ASN A 226 -27.59 9.55 4.81
N GLY A 227 -26.44 8.88 4.94
CA GLY A 227 -25.22 9.28 4.24
C GLY A 227 -24.43 10.41 4.88
N GLU A 228 -24.77 10.84 6.11
CA GLU A 228 -23.97 11.82 6.85
C GLU A 228 -22.61 11.22 7.28
N PHE A 229 -22.60 9.93 7.58
CA PHE A 229 -21.42 9.20 8.00
C PHE A 229 -21.12 8.06 7.04
N VAL A 230 -19.84 7.73 6.94
CA VAL A 230 -19.35 6.57 6.21
C VAL A 230 -18.44 5.75 7.11
N ASN A 231 -18.64 4.43 7.12
CA ASN A 231 -17.67 3.53 7.71
C ASN A 231 -16.77 2.94 6.65
N TRP A 232 -15.47 2.98 6.93
CA TRP A 232 -14.43 2.46 6.07
C TRP A 232 -13.59 1.45 6.83
N TYR A 233 -13.34 0.31 6.20
CA TYR A 233 -12.53 -0.75 6.79
C TYR A 233 -11.12 -0.71 6.21
N ALA A 234 -10.13 -0.68 7.10
CA ALA A 234 -8.73 -0.73 6.68
C ALA A 234 -8.35 -2.13 6.15
N SER A 235 -7.17 -2.26 5.55
CA SER A 235 -6.62 -3.59 5.26
C SER A 235 -6.36 -4.34 6.56
N VAL A 236 -6.54 -5.66 6.57
CA VAL A 236 -6.22 -6.55 7.70
C VAL A 236 -4.76 -6.43 8.17
N LYS A 237 -3.86 -5.94 7.31
CA LYS A 237 -2.44 -5.67 7.64
C LYS A 237 -2.22 -4.39 8.44
N VAL A 238 -3.22 -3.52 8.53
CA VAL A 238 -3.18 -2.26 9.27
C VAL A 238 -3.49 -2.55 10.73
N ASN A 239 -2.58 -2.18 11.63
CA ASN A 239 -2.78 -2.22 13.08
C ASN A 239 -2.94 -0.80 13.64
N VAL A 240 -3.33 -0.71 14.91
CA VAL A 240 -3.66 0.56 15.59
C VAL A 240 -2.49 1.53 15.64
N ASP A 241 -1.26 1.01 15.74
CA ASP A 241 -0.03 1.80 15.84
C ASP A 241 0.57 2.15 14.46
N SER A 242 -0.09 1.75 13.38
CA SER A 242 0.44 1.95 12.03
C SER A 242 0.44 3.44 11.64
N PRO A 243 1.38 3.84 10.76
CA PRO A 243 1.38 5.19 10.18
C PRO A 243 0.07 5.54 9.48
N THR A 244 -0.66 4.55 8.93
CA THR A 244 -1.97 4.72 8.31
C THR A 244 -2.97 5.32 9.30
N VAL A 245 -3.10 4.73 10.51
CA VAL A 245 -4.02 5.23 11.55
C VAL A 245 -3.63 6.63 11.98
N ALA A 246 -2.33 6.87 12.22
CA ALA A 246 -1.81 8.18 12.61
C ALA A 246 -2.10 9.25 11.54
N ASN A 247 -1.86 8.94 10.26
CA ASN A 247 -2.11 9.85 9.15
C ASN A 247 -3.60 10.14 8.97
N LEU A 248 -4.48 9.14 9.07
CA LEU A 248 -5.93 9.35 9.00
C LEU A 248 -6.43 10.24 10.13
N LYS A 249 -5.94 10.04 11.37
CA LYS A 249 -6.24 10.96 12.49
C LYS A 249 -5.72 12.37 12.21
N ARG A 250 -4.50 12.50 11.66
CA ARG A 250 -3.90 13.80 11.33
C ARG A 250 -4.71 14.54 10.28
N PHE A 251 -4.97 13.91 9.14
CA PHE A 251 -5.68 14.52 8.02
C PHE A 251 -7.16 14.73 8.30
N GLY A 252 -7.79 13.84 9.08
CA GLY A 252 -9.21 13.96 9.43
C GLY A 252 -9.53 15.07 10.43
N LYS A 253 -8.53 15.69 11.05
CA LYS A 253 -8.67 16.91 11.87
C LYS A 253 -8.69 18.19 11.03
N VAL A 254 -8.27 18.13 9.77
CA VAL A 254 -8.24 19.29 8.87
C VAL A 254 -9.68 19.61 8.45
N LYS A 255 -10.18 20.78 8.88
CA LYS A 255 -11.51 21.28 8.50
C LYS A 255 -11.36 22.30 7.37
N GLY A 256 -11.76 21.91 6.17
CA GLY A 256 -11.66 22.76 4.98
C GLY A 256 -10.22 22.99 4.50
N GLY A 257 -10.08 23.76 3.42
CA GLY A 257 -8.79 24.09 2.82
C GLY A 257 -8.28 23.05 1.80
N HIS A 258 -7.00 23.19 1.44
CA HIS A 258 -6.36 22.44 0.36
C HIS A 258 -6.05 20.97 0.71
N GLY A 259 -6.10 20.59 1.99
CA GLY A 259 -5.78 19.24 2.47
C GLY A 259 -6.95 18.54 3.15
N GLY A 260 -6.72 17.33 3.67
CA GLY A 260 -7.72 16.55 4.40
C GLY A 260 -7.89 15.12 3.90
N ILE A 261 -9.07 14.54 4.08
CA ILE A 261 -9.40 13.19 3.58
C ILE A 261 -10.50 13.33 2.54
N ILE A 262 -10.32 12.70 1.38
CA ILE A 262 -11.32 12.63 0.31
C ILE A 262 -11.70 11.18 0.02
N VAL A 263 -12.97 10.94 -0.29
CA VAL A 263 -13.53 9.60 -0.51
C VAL A 263 -13.90 9.41 -1.98
N PHE A 264 -13.41 8.31 -2.56
CA PHE A 264 -13.80 7.82 -3.87
C PHE A 264 -14.41 6.43 -3.73
N THR A 265 -15.58 6.23 -4.31
CA THR A 265 -16.35 4.99 -4.19
C THR A 265 -16.65 4.39 -5.55
N ARG A 266 -16.76 3.07 -5.63
CA ARG A 266 -17.28 2.40 -6.83
C ARG A 266 -18.10 1.18 -6.45
N PHE A 267 -18.98 0.78 -7.36
CA PHE A 267 -19.65 -0.51 -7.28
C PHE A 267 -18.82 -1.60 -7.96
N MET A 268 -18.91 -2.79 -7.39
CA MET A 268 -18.38 -4.04 -7.92
C MET A 268 -19.55 -4.97 -8.19
N ASP A 269 -19.53 -5.63 -9.34
CA ASP A 269 -20.47 -6.70 -9.72
C ASP A 269 -19.65 -7.92 -10.16
N GLY A 270 -19.28 -8.75 -9.17
CA GLY A 270 -18.33 -9.84 -9.36
C GLY A 270 -16.97 -9.33 -9.83
N SER A 271 -16.55 -9.73 -11.04
CA SER A 271 -15.28 -9.30 -11.64
C SER A 271 -15.34 -7.93 -12.32
N LYS A 272 -16.54 -7.39 -12.56
CA LYS A 272 -16.73 -6.08 -13.20
C LYS A 272 -16.65 -4.98 -12.15
N SER A 273 -15.87 -3.95 -12.44
CA SER A 273 -15.77 -2.75 -11.60
C SER A 273 -16.26 -1.53 -12.35
N GLU A 274 -17.13 -0.74 -11.73
CA GLU A 274 -17.50 0.57 -12.26
C GLU A 274 -16.37 1.59 -12.02
N PRO A 275 -16.30 2.67 -12.81
CA PRO A 275 -15.44 3.80 -12.50
C PRO A 275 -15.78 4.43 -11.14
N TYR A 276 -14.76 5.00 -10.49
CA TYR A 276 -14.95 5.66 -9.20
C TYR A 276 -15.80 6.92 -9.30
N VAL A 277 -16.51 7.25 -8.24
CA VAL A 277 -17.23 8.52 -8.05
C VAL A 277 -16.65 9.21 -6.82
N CYS A 278 -16.39 10.51 -6.92
CA CYS A 278 -15.95 11.33 -5.80
C CYS A 278 -17.14 11.69 -4.90
N LEU A 279 -17.11 11.29 -3.63
CA LEU A 279 -18.13 11.64 -2.64
C LEU A 279 -17.74 12.87 -1.79
N GLY A 280 -16.58 13.46 -2.07
CA GLY A 280 -16.08 14.64 -1.36
C GLY A 280 -15.31 14.30 -0.10
N ARG A 281 -15.12 15.33 0.71
CA ARG A 281 -14.25 15.33 1.89
C ARG A 281 -14.96 14.80 3.11
N VAL A 282 -14.15 14.18 3.97
CA VAL A 282 -14.59 13.64 5.24
C VAL A 282 -13.66 14.06 6.38
N SER A 283 -14.24 14.14 7.57
CA SER A 283 -13.55 14.37 8.83
C SER A 283 -13.53 13.09 9.66
N TYR A 284 -12.44 12.88 10.40
CA TYR A 284 -12.31 11.71 11.27
C TYR A 284 -13.20 11.85 12.50
N VAL A 285 -13.97 10.81 12.80
CA VAL A 285 -14.84 10.74 13.99
C VAL A 285 -14.26 9.78 15.01
N SER A 286 -14.11 8.51 14.64
CA SER A 286 -13.62 7.47 15.53
C SER A 286 -13.08 6.27 14.74
N HIS A 287 -12.52 5.31 15.45
CA HIS A 287 -12.19 3.98 14.92
C HIS A 287 -12.34 2.95 16.04
N ASP A 288 -12.67 1.72 15.68
CA ASP A 288 -12.68 0.57 16.57
C ASP A 288 -11.33 -0.14 16.50
N SER A 289 -10.53 -0.02 17.57
CA SER A 289 -9.22 -0.69 17.69
C SER A 289 -9.33 -2.20 17.95
N GLY A 290 -10.49 -2.69 18.39
CA GLY A 290 -10.75 -4.11 18.63
C GLY A 290 -11.15 -4.88 17.37
N SER A 291 -11.66 -4.19 16.35
CA SER A 291 -12.09 -4.83 15.11
C SER A 291 -10.91 -5.22 14.22
N ARG A 292 -11.06 -6.35 13.51
CA ARG A 292 -10.12 -6.79 12.46
C ARG A 292 -10.90 -7.15 11.20
N PRO A 293 -10.81 -6.36 10.11
CA PRO A 293 -10.03 -5.12 9.99
C PRO A 293 -10.50 -3.95 10.88
N ILE A 294 -9.63 -2.96 11.10
CA ILE A 294 -9.98 -1.74 11.86
C ILE A 294 -11.09 -0.99 11.13
N LYS A 295 -12.21 -0.76 11.81
CA LYS A 295 -13.36 0.01 11.32
C LYS A 295 -13.15 1.48 11.67
N PHE A 296 -13.12 2.34 10.67
CA PHE A 296 -13.09 3.79 10.83
C PHE A 296 -14.45 4.37 10.57
N LYS A 297 -14.82 5.39 11.34
CA LYS A 297 -16.01 6.22 11.10
C LYS A 297 -15.59 7.61 10.71
N PHE A 298 -16.11 8.08 9.59
CA PHE A 298 -15.90 9.43 9.09
C PHE A 298 -17.22 10.17 8.88
N LYS A 299 -17.19 11.50 8.98
CA LYS A 299 -18.34 12.38 8.71
C LYS A 299 -18.06 13.22 7.48
N PHE A 300 -18.98 13.23 6.52
CA PHE A 300 -18.86 14.09 5.34
C PHE A 300 -18.89 15.57 5.74
N THR A 301 -18.00 16.35 5.12
CA THR A 301 -17.88 17.80 5.35
C THR A 301 -18.35 18.62 4.17
N ASP A 302 -18.35 18.04 2.97
CA ASP A 302 -18.91 18.67 1.79
C ASP A 302 -20.42 18.44 1.77
N VAL A 303 -21.18 19.49 1.44
CA VAL A 303 -22.62 19.38 1.28
C VAL A 303 -22.87 18.55 0.03
N LEU A 304 -23.27 17.30 0.23
CA LEU A 304 -23.86 16.52 -0.84
C LEU A 304 -25.22 17.15 -1.15
N ASP A 305 -25.44 17.54 -2.40
CA ASP A 305 -26.79 17.89 -2.87
C ASP A 305 -27.76 16.79 -2.43
N GLU A 306 -28.94 17.16 -1.93
CA GLU A 306 -29.89 16.18 -1.39
C GLU A 306 -30.27 15.09 -2.42
N GLY A 307 -30.23 15.43 -3.71
CA GLY A 307 -30.37 14.47 -4.81
C GLY A 307 -29.21 13.49 -4.96
N ALA A 308 -27.97 13.88 -4.60
CA ALA A 308 -26.82 12.99 -4.57
C ALA A 308 -26.85 12.07 -3.34
N LYS A 309 -27.29 12.58 -2.18
CA LYS A 309 -27.52 11.75 -0.98
C LYS A 309 -28.46 10.58 -1.28
N MET A 310 -29.55 10.83 -2.02
CA MET A 310 -30.53 9.79 -2.33
C MET A 310 -30.12 8.79 -3.43
N LYS A 311 -29.28 9.19 -4.40
CA LYS A 311 -28.85 8.26 -5.48
C LYS A 311 -27.90 7.17 -4.98
N PHE A 312 -27.08 7.48 -3.98
CA PHE A 312 -26.23 6.46 -3.35
C PHE A 312 -26.99 5.64 -2.31
N VAL A 313 -28.05 6.18 -1.69
CA VAL A 313 -28.80 5.50 -0.61
C VAL A 313 -29.89 4.54 -1.13
N LYS A 314 -30.16 4.48 -2.44
CA LYS A 314 -30.91 3.35 -3.02
C LYS A 314 -30.00 2.11 -3.11
N PHE A 315 -29.71 1.55 -1.94
CA PHE A 315 -29.24 0.17 -1.76
C PHE A 315 -30.45 -0.74 -1.59
#